data_AF-A0A5B8XWN1-F1
#
_entry.id   AF-A0A5B8XWN1-F1
#
_cell.length_a   1.000
_cell.length_b   1.000
_cell.length_c   1.000
_cell.angle_alpha   90.00
_cell.angle_beta   90.00
_cell.angle_gamma   90.00
#
_symmetry.space_group_name_H-M   'P 1'
#
loop_
_entity.id
_entity.type
_entity.pdbx_description
1 polymer ?
#
loop_
_entity_poly.entity_id
_entity_poly.type
_entity_poly.pdbx_seq_one_letter_code
_entity_poly.pdbx_strand_id
1 'polypeptide(L)'
;MSDLPKPSEILPIPVKLARHKVWKHFYDPQERWDVLCELDIDAARHDAERVSGQKWMVVRELPTLYGVILTNTSELLDRHHEEGYRPAYTNALLNSGSHWARQVDGKPICLSPDFVFLLVGKDTKGRNPDADCVLTAYRPTPKDCLKFDESRRRKHANRYFGKKSKGHRMNFRETILHDLKTETPISTAADVWLLAYAIGYGEALLPDESLTRALLEARERLETIPQALRAQVVESLVWDGRKQAVIKAIEDEDPNDLNEALDHVEDLLAVARALDLREQVDHFVEELDPVLAWISAEMFPALIPFVDANLERYVENVPLGRLWRNLQGHAWRSILQTTAPVDASAEAFMASMFSEPWYIRLANQIRARATDVAKTVLSELEKTVKSASFLPLQPKLGVSTKFAIKMRQWHDQSHHARLFVVDAGYPEGYEVTDDWLNGPTIWEYESDLDLVLLVGTSPIPGEKLVDCLSYASQREDIWVQYRHMSRNPDHVA
;
A
#
# COMPACT_ATOMS: atom_id res chain seq x y z
N MET A 1 10.42 17.67 18.79
CA MET A 1 9.84 16.42 19.33
C MET A 1 8.49 16.65 20.04
N SER A 2 7.76 17.75 19.77
CA SER A 2 6.59 18.20 20.56
C SER A 2 5.22 17.59 20.17
N ASP A 3 5.13 16.84 19.08
CA ASP A 3 3.83 16.35 18.55
C ASP A 3 3.77 14.81 18.51
N LEU A 4 4.32 14.14 19.53
CA LEU A 4 4.02 12.74 19.78
C LEU A 4 2.84 12.67 20.76
N PRO A 5 1.88 11.76 20.56
CA PRO A 5 0.71 11.66 21.42
C PRO A 5 1.13 11.29 22.85
N LYS A 6 0.54 11.94 23.85
CA LYS A 6 0.76 11.50 25.22
C LYS A 6 0.03 10.19 25.42
N PRO A 7 0.59 9.20 26.13
CA PRO A 7 -0.09 7.93 26.40
C PRO A 7 -1.50 8.09 27.01
N SER A 8 -1.73 9.14 27.81
CA SER A 8 -3.05 9.47 28.38
C SER A 8 -4.09 9.98 27.39
N GLU A 9 -3.67 10.39 26.20
CA GLU A 9 -4.50 10.92 25.11
C GLU A 9 -4.80 9.84 24.04
N ILE A 10 -4.26 8.62 24.23
CA ILE A 10 -4.40 7.49 23.30
C ILE A 10 -5.47 6.53 23.79
N LEU A 11 -6.48 6.34 22.97
CA LEU A 11 -7.55 5.37 23.13
C LEU A 11 -7.10 3.97 22.66
N PRO A 12 -7.70 2.90 23.19
CA PRO A 12 -7.45 1.54 22.71
C PRO A 12 -8.00 1.32 21.29
N ILE A 13 -7.78 0.12 20.76
CA ILE A 13 -8.24 -0.27 19.42
C ILE A 13 -9.74 -0.04 19.26
N PRO A 14 -10.21 0.59 18.15
CA PRO A 14 -11.63 0.74 17.87
C PRO A 14 -12.36 -0.61 17.85
N VAL A 15 -13.55 -0.71 18.46
CA VAL A 15 -14.26 -2.00 18.63
C VAL A 15 -14.50 -2.78 17.33
N LYS A 16 -14.74 -2.08 16.21
CA LYS A 16 -14.89 -2.76 14.91
C LYS A 16 -13.61 -3.52 14.49
N LEU A 17 -12.43 -3.02 14.86
CA LEU A 17 -11.14 -3.66 14.59
C LEU A 17 -10.75 -4.64 15.71
N ALA A 18 -11.24 -4.42 16.93
CA ALA A 18 -10.95 -5.25 18.09
C ALA A 18 -11.26 -6.73 17.85
N ARG A 19 -12.42 -7.06 17.26
CA ARG A 19 -12.84 -8.44 17.00
C ARG A 19 -11.89 -9.19 16.08
N HIS A 20 -11.48 -8.54 14.98
CA HIS A 20 -10.51 -9.11 14.04
C HIS A 20 -9.15 -9.31 14.71
N LYS A 21 -8.73 -8.38 15.58
CA LYS A 21 -7.46 -8.50 16.32
C LYS A 21 -7.48 -9.62 17.34
N VAL A 22 -8.54 -9.71 18.16
CA VAL A 22 -8.73 -10.84 19.09
C VAL A 22 -8.66 -12.17 18.34
N TRP A 23 -9.38 -12.27 17.21
CA TRP A 23 -9.34 -13.47 16.38
C TRP A 23 -7.92 -13.77 15.88
N LYS A 24 -7.20 -12.79 15.32
CA LYS A 24 -5.80 -12.97 14.88
C LYS A 24 -4.92 -13.49 16.02
N HIS A 25 -5.07 -12.96 17.24
CA HIS A 25 -4.26 -13.37 18.39
C HIS A 25 -4.52 -14.80 18.85
N PHE A 26 -5.71 -15.36 18.63
CA PHE A 26 -5.98 -16.78 18.92
C PHE A 26 -5.20 -17.73 18.01
N TYR A 27 -4.92 -17.30 16.77
CA TYR A 27 -4.36 -18.15 15.73
C TYR A 27 -2.94 -17.74 15.29
N ASP A 28 -2.34 -16.74 15.93
CA ASP A 28 -0.93 -16.39 15.77
C ASP A 28 -0.13 -16.73 17.05
N PRO A 29 0.16 -18.02 17.32
CA PRO A 29 0.90 -18.43 18.51
C PRO A 29 2.32 -17.85 18.54
N GLN A 30 2.82 -17.36 17.40
CA GLN A 30 4.11 -16.67 17.35
C GLN A 30 4.04 -15.33 18.08
N GLU A 31 2.89 -14.64 18.09
CA GLU A 31 2.73 -13.39 18.83
C GLU A 31 2.72 -13.57 20.35
N ARG A 32 2.64 -14.79 20.90
CA ARG A 32 2.79 -15.11 22.34
C ARG A 32 2.10 -14.10 23.27
N TRP A 33 0.82 -13.83 23.01
CA TRP A 33 0.01 -12.92 23.82
C TRP A 33 -0.29 -13.49 25.21
N ASP A 34 -0.22 -14.81 25.38
CA ASP A 34 -0.34 -15.54 26.64
C ASP A 34 0.64 -15.06 27.71
N VAL A 35 1.75 -14.46 27.29
CA VAL A 35 2.75 -13.88 28.19
C VAL A 35 2.34 -12.49 28.72
N LEU A 36 1.45 -11.80 28.01
CA LEU A 36 1.10 -10.39 28.25
C LEU A 36 -0.34 -10.20 28.74
N CYS A 37 -1.27 -11.03 28.30
CA CYS A 37 -2.63 -11.04 28.80
C CYS A 37 -2.82 -12.18 29.79
N GLU A 38 -3.52 -11.92 30.90
CA GLU A 38 -3.93 -12.94 31.88
C GLU A 38 -5.03 -13.89 31.33
N LEU A 39 -5.35 -13.79 30.04
CA LEU A 39 -6.33 -14.60 29.35
C LEU A 39 -5.73 -15.95 28.94
N ASP A 40 -6.40 -17.04 29.31
CA ASP A 40 -6.14 -18.36 28.72
C ASP A 40 -6.59 -18.36 27.26
N ILE A 41 -5.63 -18.17 26.36
CA ILE A 41 -5.87 -18.02 24.91
C ILE A 41 -6.51 -19.28 24.32
N ASP A 42 -6.10 -20.48 24.77
CA ASP A 42 -6.65 -21.72 24.24
C ASP A 42 -8.10 -21.90 24.69
N ALA A 43 -8.42 -21.58 25.95
CA ALA A 43 -9.79 -21.59 26.45
C ALA A 43 -10.68 -20.55 25.72
N ALA A 44 -10.19 -19.32 25.56
CA ALA A 44 -10.89 -18.25 24.86
C ALA A 44 -11.14 -18.60 23.38
N ARG A 45 -10.15 -19.20 22.70
CA ARG A 45 -10.30 -19.74 21.35
C ARG A 45 -11.39 -20.79 21.31
N HIS A 46 -11.36 -21.78 22.20
CA HIS A 46 -12.35 -22.85 22.22
C HIS A 46 -13.76 -22.35 22.49
N ASP A 47 -13.93 -21.33 23.33
CA ASP A 47 -15.22 -20.68 23.52
C ASP A 47 -15.70 -19.97 22.24
N ALA A 48 -14.80 -19.27 21.54
CA ALA A 48 -15.12 -18.62 20.28
C ALA A 48 -15.49 -19.62 19.17
N GLU A 49 -14.77 -20.75 19.05
CA GLU A 49 -15.08 -21.85 18.14
C GLU A 49 -16.44 -22.50 18.47
N ARG A 50 -16.73 -22.68 19.76
CA ARG A 50 -18.00 -23.25 20.23
C ARG A 50 -19.18 -22.34 19.89
N VAL A 51 -19.05 -21.03 20.11
CA VAL A 51 -20.13 -20.07 19.85
C VAL A 51 -20.32 -19.83 18.35
N SER A 52 -19.23 -19.79 17.56
CA SER A 52 -19.30 -19.70 16.10
C SER A 52 -19.78 -20.99 15.42
N GLY A 53 -19.76 -22.12 16.13
CA GLY A 53 -20.24 -23.42 15.64
C GLY A 53 -19.27 -24.09 14.66
N GLN A 54 -18.00 -23.69 14.67
CA GLN A 54 -17.03 -24.12 13.68
C GLN A 54 -15.67 -24.41 14.34
N LYS A 55 -15.10 -25.58 14.03
CA LYS A 55 -13.75 -25.98 14.44
C LYS A 55 -12.76 -25.48 13.39
N TRP A 56 -12.10 -24.37 13.66
CA TRP A 56 -11.26 -23.69 12.68
C TRP A 56 -9.78 -23.98 12.96
N MET A 57 -9.30 -25.17 12.61
CA MET A 57 -7.92 -25.53 12.96
C MET A 57 -6.83 -24.71 12.23
N VAL A 58 -7.14 -23.82 11.26
CA VAL A 58 -6.10 -23.17 10.44
C VAL A 58 -6.44 -21.77 9.87
N VAL A 59 -7.51 -21.07 10.27
CA VAL A 59 -7.89 -19.81 9.59
C VAL A 59 -7.63 -18.58 10.47
N ARG A 60 -6.65 -17.76 10.05
CA ARG A 60 -6.30 -16.46 10.67
C ARG A 60 -7.39 -15.39 10.51
N GLU A 61 -8.31 -15.57 9.57
CA GLU A 61 -9.42 -14.65 9.33
C GLU A 61 -10.65 -15.00 10.13
N LEU A 62 -11.29 -13.96 10.66
CA LEU A 62 -12.60 -14.07 11.26
C LEU A 62 -13.60 -14.42 10.14
N PRO A 63 -14.27 -15.58 10.19
CA PRO A 63 -15.22 -15.95 9.16
C PRO A 63 -16.39 -14.98 9.08
N THR A 64 -17.03 -14.93 7.91
CA THR A 64 -18.29 -14.20 7.77
C THR A 64 -19.39 -14.98 8.50
N LEU A 65 -19.90 -14.40 9.58
CA LEU A 65 -20.96 -14.96 10.40
C LEU A 65 -22.26 -14.19 10.16
N TYR A 66 -23.40 -14.84 10.38
CA TYR A 66 -24.73 -14.24 10.19
C TYR A 66 -25.66 -14.46 11.38
N GLY A 67 -26.65 -13.58 11.52
CA GLY A 67 -27.74 -13.71 12.49
C GLY A 67 -27.25 -13.79 13.93
N VAL A 68 -27.87 -14.67 14.72
CA VAL A 68 -27.59 -14.83 16.16
C VAL A 68 -26.15 -15.28 16.43
N ILE A 69 -25.55 -16.07 15.52
CA ILE A 69 -24.17 -16.53 15.65
C ILE A 69 -23.22 -15.34 15.56
N LEU A 70 -23.41 -14.45 14.59
CA LEU A 70 -22.62 -13.22 14.46
C LEU A 70 -22.69 -12.38 15.73
N THR A 71 -23.90 -12.16 16.26
CA THR A 71 -24.10 -11.36 17.47
C THR A 71 -23.37 -11.98 18.66
N ASN A 72 -23.59 -13.26 18.93
CA ASN A 72 -23.00 -13.94 20.07
C ASN A 72 -21.47 -14.03 19.97
N THR A 73 -20.93 -14.35 18.80
CA THR A 73 -19.48 -14.37 18.58
C THR A 73 -18.89 -12.96 18.70
N SER A 74 -19.55 -11.94 18.15
CA SER A 74 -19.12 -10.55 18.27
C SER A 74 -19.05 -10.09 19.72
N GLU A 75 -20.10 -10.34 20.50
CA GLU A 75 -20.15 -10.01 21.94
C GLU A 75 -19.07 -10.73 22.74
N LEU A 76 -18.79 -12.00 22.41
CA LEU A 76 -17.73 -12.76 23.05
C LEU A 76 -16.34 -12.20 22.72
N LEU A 77 -16.07 -11.91 21.45
CA LEU A 77 -14.79 -11.33 21.02
C LEU A 77 -14.58 -9.92 21.61
N ASP A 78 -15.64 -9.11 21.67
CA ASP A 78 -15.61 -7.81 22.33
C ASP A 78 -15.27 -7.98 23.82
N ARG A 79 -15.86 -8.95 24.51
CA ARG A 79 -15.53 -9.24 25.92
C ARG A 79 -14.07 -9.63 26.09
N HIS A 80 -13.54 -10.55 25.28
CA HIS A 80 -12.12 -10.93 25.33
C HIS A 80 -11.19 -9.76 25.05
N HIS A 81 -11.57 -8.86 24.13
CA HIS A 81 -10.82 -7.62 23.93
C HIS A 81 -10.83 -6.76 25.19
N GLU A 82 -12.01 -6.43 25.73
CA GLU A 82 -12.15 -5.50 26.84
C GLU A 82 -11.52 -6.01 28.14
N GLU A 83 -11.61 -7.30 28.42
CA GLU A 83 -11.11 -7.92 29.66
C GLU A 83 -9.66 -8.38 29.57
N GLY A 84 -9.17 -8.73 28.37
CA GLY A 84 -7.82 -9.29 28.16
C GLY A 84 -6.87 -8.36 27.40
N TYR A 85 -7.13 -8.19 26.10
CA TYR A 85 -6.17 -7.53 25.20
C TYR A 85 -6.07 -6.01 25.39
N ARG A 86 -7.20 -5.32 25.60
CA ARG A 86 -7.25 -3.87 25.83
C ARG A 86 -6.40 -3.46 27.04
N PRO A 87 -6.50 -4.11 28.21
CA PRO A 87 -5.58 -3.88 29.33
C PRO A 87 -4.13 -4.07 28.95
N ALA A 88 -3.78 -5.15 28.21
CA ALA A 88 -2.41 -5.42 27.79
C ALA A 88 -1.85 -4.32 26.87
N TYR A 89 -2.63 -3.86 25.88
CA TYR A 89 -2.23 -2.75 25.01
C TYR A 89 -2.05 -1.44 25.80
N THR A 90 -2.96 -1.17 26.73
CA THR A 90 -2.91 0.03 27.57
C THR A 90 -1.67 0.02 28.47
N ASN A 91 -1.37 -1.12 29.09
CA ASN A 91 -0.17 -1.31 29.91
C ASN A 91 1.10 -1.13 29.07
N ALA A 92 1.14 -1.68 27.85
CA ALA A 92 2.26 -1.49 26.93
C ALA A 92 2.47 0.00 26.55
N LEU A 93 1.39 0.76 26.32
CA LEU A 93 1.46 2.19 26.03
C LEU A 93 1.93 3.02 27.21
N LEU A 94 1.43 2.72 28.42
CA LEU A 94 1.72 3.47 29.64
C LEU A 94 3.08 3.12 30.25
N ASN A 95 3.76 2.09 29.73
CA ASN A 95 5.07 1.70 30.22
C ASN A 95 6.11 2.80 29.98
N SER A 96 6.85 3.18 31.02
CA SER A 96 7.84 4.27 30.96
C SER A 96 9.05 3.97 30.08
N GLY A 97 9.32 2.69 29.78
CA GLY A 97 10.37 2.29 28.86
C GLY A 97 9.96 2.29 27.38
N SER A 98 8.74 2.72 27.05
CA SER A 98 8.22 2.70 25.68
C SER A 98 8.95 3.71 24.77
N HIS A 99 9.40 3.23 23.62
CA HIS A 99 10.13 4.01 22.63
C HIS A 99 9.19 4.48 21.51
N TRP A 100 9.12 5.78 21.29
CA TRP A 100 8.21 6.41 20.32
C TRP A 100 8.93 6.92 19.08
N ALA A 101 8.28 6.82 17.92
CA ALA A 101 8.71 7.42 16.66
C ALA A 101 7.52 7.81 15.79
N ARG A 102 7.66 8.81 14.91
CA ARG A 102 6.57 9.28 14.01
C ARG A 102 6.54 8.59 12.65
N GLN A 103 6.54 7.27 12.60
CA GLN A 103 6.74 6.61 11.32
C GLN A 103 5.92 5.35 11.15
N VAL A 104 4.77 5.53 10.51
CA VAL A 104 4.24 4.82 9.33
C VAL A 104 3.13 5.75 8.82
N ASP A 105 3.16 6.23 7.57
CA ASP A 105 2.11 7.11 7.01
C ASP A 105 1.78 8.36 7.85
N GLY A 106 2.79 8.99 8.45
CA GLY A 106 2.61 10.14 9.36
C GLY A 106 1.98 9.79 10.71
N LYS A 107 1.72 8.50 10.97
CA LYS A 107 1.18 7.99 12.23
C LYS A 107 2.30 7.67 13.22
N PRO A 108 2.15 8.01 14.51
CA PRO A 108 3.05 7.57 15.57
C PRO A 108 3.08 6.05 15.70
N ILE A 109 4.28 5.51 15.95
CA ILE A 109 4.49 4.14 16.37
C ILE A 109 5.24 4.08 17.69
N CYS A 110 5.02 3.00 18.43
CA CYS A 110 5.61 2.75 19.73
C CYS A 110 6.09 1.31 19.82
N LEU A 111 7.26 1.09 20.41
CA LEU A 111 7.71 -0.21 20.88
C LEU A 111 7.76 -0.20 22.40
N SER A 112 6.97 -1.06 23.05
CA SER A 112 7.00 -1.19 24.51
C SER A 112 8.20 -2.04 24.98
N PRO A 113 8.56 -1.99 26.27
CA PRO A 113 9.59 -2.86 26.86
C PRO A 113 9.27 -4.35 26.81
N ASP A 114 8.00 -4.70 26.60
CA ASP A 114 7.55 -6.08 26.39
C ASP A 114 7.53 -6.47 24.90
N PHE A 115 8.11 -5.61 24.06
CA PHE A 115 8.27 -5.78 22.62
C PHE A 115 6.96 -5.86 21.87
N VAL A 116 5.94 -5.16 22.39
CA VAL A 116 4.69 -4.92 21.68
C VAL A 116 4.91 -3.73 20.76
N PHE A 117 4.74 -3.95 19.47
CA PHE A 117 4.72 -2.90 18.47
C PHE A 117 3.31 -2.35 18.34
N LEU A 118 3.15 -1.03 18.51
CA LEU A 118 1.88 -0.33 18.42
C LEU A 118 1.93 0.74 17.33
N LEU A 119 0.89 0.80 16.50
CA LEU A 119 0.64 1.89 15.56
C LEU A 119 -0.52 2.72 16.09
N VAL A 120 -0.36 4.04 16.14
CA VAL A 120 -1.32 4.98 16.74
C VAL A 120 -1.73 6.00 15.69
N GLY A 121 -3.03 6.27 15.53
CA GLY A 121 -3.55 7.26 14.59
C GLY A 121 -4.79 7.96 15.12
N LYS A 122 -5.42 8.84 14.34
CA LYS A 122 -6.64 9.54 14.77
C LYS A 122 -7.86 8.63 14.79
N ASP A 123 -8.74 8.82 15.77
CA ASP A 123 -10.05 8.17 15.80
C ASP A 123 -10.99 8.77 14.73
N THR A 124 -10.87 8.26 13.51
CA THR A 124 -11.71 8.68 12.38
C THR A 124 -13.13 8.11 12.43
N LYS A 125 -13.48 7.30 13.45
CA LYS A 125 -14.74 6.55 13.53
C LYS A 125 -15.65 6.96 14.69
N GLY A 126 -15.34 8.08 15.36
CA GLY A 126 -16.35 8.91 16.02
C GLY A 126 -16.68 8.60 17.48
N ARG A 127 -15.75 8.06 18.29
CA ARG A 127 -15.89 8.15 19.76
C ARG A 127 -15.35 9.46 20.29
N ASN A 128 -14.20 9.88 19.75
CA ASN A 128 -13.61 11.18 19.99
C ASN A 128 -12.66 11.53 18.82
N PRO A 129 -13.12 12.28 17.80
CA PRO A 129 -12.34 12.55 16.59
C PRO A 129 -11.03 13.32 16.83
N ASP A 130 -10.90 13.98 17.98
CA ASP A 130 -9.68 14.67 18.37
C ASP A 130 -8.65 13.75 19.05
N ALA A 131 -9.08 12.60 19.56
CA ALA A 131 -8.23 11.64 20.26
C ALA A 131 -7.45 10.74 19.30
N ASP A 132 -6.26 10.35 19.73
CA ASP A 132 -5.49 9.31 19.06
C ASP A 132 -5.95 7.94 19.56
N CYS A 133 -5.81 6.88 18.75
CA CYS A 133 -6.17 5.52 19.10
C CYS A 133 -5.14 4.52 18.56
N VAL A 134 -5.00 3.38 19.24
CA VAL A 134 -4.20 2.26 18.73
C VAL A 134 -4.90 1.68 17.51
N LEU A 135 -4.27 1.74 16.35
CA LEU A 135 -4.77 1.12 15.13
C LEU A 135 -4.47 -0.39 15.12
N THR A 136 -3.29 -0.77 15.62
CA THR A 136 -2.89 -2.17 15.74
C THR A 136 -1.84 -2.36 16.82
N ALA A 137 -1.84 -3.55 17.44
CA ALA A 137 -0.81 -4.04 18.33
C ALA A 137 -0.46 -5.50 17.99
N TYR A 138 0.82 -5.86 18.02
CA TYR A 138 1.34 -7.22 17.84
C TYR A 138 2.76 -7.30 18.39
N ARG A 139 3.26 -8.52 18.60
CA ARG A 139 4.68 -8.77 18.91
C ARG A 139 5.39 -9.19 17.62
N PRO A 140 6.25 -8.34 17.04
CA PRO A 140 6.96 -8.70 15.81
C PRO A 140 7.79 -9.94 16.05
N THR A 141 7.60 -10.96 15.22
CA THR A 141 8.35 -12.20 15.29
C THR A 141 8.65 -12.66 13.88
N PRO A 142 9.85 -13.23 13.62
CA PRO A 142 10.12 -13.84 12.34
C PRO A 142 9.10 -14.95 12.14
N LYS A 143 8.38 -14.91 11.01
CA LYS A 143 7.40 -15.94 10.70
C LYS A 143 8.03 -17.28 10.27
N ASP A 144 9.30 -17.53 10.61
CA ASP A 144 10.03 -18.73 10.23
C ASP A 144 9.83 -19.83 11.28
N CYS A 145 10.06 -21.09 10.90
CA CYS A 145 9.81 -22.25 11.77
C CYS A 145 10.80 -22.36 12.95
N LEU A 146 11.72 -21.41 13.11
CA LEU A 146 12.70 -21.43 14.19
C LEU A 146 12.08 -21.01 15.53
N LYS A 147 12.49 -21.68 16.60
CA LYS A 147 12.08 -21.30 17.96
C LYS A 147 12.92 -20.13 18.44
N PHE A 148 12.31 -18.95 18.50
CA PHE A 148 12.90 -17.78 19.15
C PHE A 148 12.54 -17.75 20.63
N ASP A 149 13.56 -17.71 21.50
CA ASP A 149 13.37 -17.38 22.91
C ASP A 149 13.07 -15.89 23.10
N GLU A 150 12.77 -15.50 24.33
CA GLU A 150 12.37 -14.12 24.62
C GLU A 150 13.45 -13.12 24.18
N SER A 151 14.72 -13.33 24.58
CA SER A 151 15.86 -12.46 24.21
C SER A 151 15.95 -12.21 22.70
N ARG A 152 15.82 -13.26 21.88
CA ARG A 152 15.90 -13.12 20.41
C ARG A 152 14.66 -12.45 19.82
N ARG A 153 13.47 -12.64 20.41
CA ARG A 153 12.27 -11.87 20.06
C ARG A 153 12.48 -10.38 20.34
N ARG A 154 13.09 -10.03 21.48
CA ARG A 154 13.45 -8.64 21.81
C ARG A 154 14.34 -8.04 20.73
N LYS A 155 15.37 -8.78 20.32
CA LYS A 155 16.31 -8.33 19.28
C LYS A 155 15.59 -8.13 17.95
N HIS A 156 14.75 -9.08 17.53
CA HIS A 156 13.98 -8.94 16.29
C HIS A 156 12.97 -7.78 16.35
N ALA A 157 12.22 -7.62 17.45
CA ALA A 157 11.26 -6.53 17.58
C ALA A 157 11.93 -5.14 17.56
N ASN A 158 13.12 -5.00 18.15
CA ASN A 158 13.92 -3.78 18.03
C ASN A 158 14.37 -3.51 16.59
N ARG A 159 14.77 -4.54 15.83
CA ARG A 159 15.11 -4.41 14.40
C ARG A 159 13.88 -4.00 13.58
N TYR A 160 12.77 -4.68 13.80
CA TYR A 160 11.49 -4.41 13.16
C TYR A 160 11.04 -2.97 13.43
N PHE A 161 11.06 -2.55 14.70
CA PHE A 161 10.78 -1.18 15.08
C PHE A 161 11.77 -0.22 14.44
N GLY A 162 13.08 -0.51 14.42
CA GLY A 162 14.09 0.29 13.74
C GLY A 162 13.79 0.49 12.25
N LYS A 163 13.39 -0.57 11.55
CA LYS A 163 13.00 -0.56 10.12
C LYS A 163 11.78 0.33 9.89
N LYS A 164 10.74 0.21 10.74
CA LYS A 164 9.49 0.98 10.63
C LYS A 164 9.62 2.42 11.14
N SER A 165 10.47 2.66 12.14
CA SER A 165 10.63 3.93 12.88
C SER A 165 11.59 4.92 12.26
N LYS A 166 12.42 4.53 11.28
CA LYS A 166 13.44 5.41 10.69
C LYS A 166 13.54 5.30 9.16
N GLY A 167 12.70 6.04 8.43
CA GLY A 167 12.69 6.30 6.98
C GLY A 167 13.90 7.08 6.47
N HIS A 168 15.04 7.00 7.15
CA HIS A 168 16.32 7.47 6.66
C HIS A 168 17.31 6.31 6.64
N ARG A 169 17.80 6.02 5.44
CA ARG A 169 18.84 5.02 5.09
C ARG A 169 20.00 4.94 6.08
N MET A 170 20.44 6.09 6.61
CA MET A 170 21.54 6.20 7.59
C MET A 170 21.27 5.41 8.88
N ASN A 171 20.04 5.42 9.40
CA ASN A 171 19.73 4.80 10.69
C ASN A 171 19.53 3.27 10.60
N PHE A 172 18.99 2.80 9.49
CA PHE A 172 18.90 1.36 9.23
C PHE A 172 20.30 0.77 9.02
N ARG A 173 21.16 1.49 8.28
CA ARG A 173 22.58 1.13 8.14
C ARG A 173 23.29 1.01 9.48
N GLU A 174 23.13 1.99 10.39
CA GLU A 174 23.72 1.92 11.73
C GLU A 174 23.25 0.70 12.53
N THR A 175 21.97 0.35 12.41
CA THR A 175 21.38 -0.83 13.06
C THR A 175 22.02 -2.12 12.52
N ILE A 176 22.11 -2.24 11.20
CA ILE A 176 22.77 -3.37 10.53
C ILE A 176 24.25 -3.42 10.89
N LEU A 177 24.94 -2.28 10.93
CA LEU A 177 26.36 -2.21 11.31
C LEU A 177 26.58 -2.66 12.76
N HIS A 178 25.71 -2.23 13.69
CA HIS A 178 25.74 -2.69 15.08
C HIS A 178 25.50 -4.20 15.18
N ASP A 179 24.51 -4.71 14.43
CA ASP A 179 24.20 -6.14 14.39
C ASP A 179 25.34 -6.98 13.83
N LEU A 180 25.98 -6.51 12.76
CA LEU A 180 27.18 -7.12 12.19
C LEU A 180 28.34 -7.08 13.20
N LYS A 181 28.52 -6.01 13.95
CA LYS A 181 29.61 -5.93 14.94
C LYS A 181 29.34 -6.67 16.24
N THR A 182 28.12 -7.16 16.47
CA THR A 182 27.79 -7.84 17.72
C THR A 182 28.52 -9.20 17.77
N GLU A 183 29.39 -9.40 18.76
CA GLU A 183 30.20 -10.62 18.96
C GLU A 183 29.50 -11.68 19.82
N THR A 184 28.16 -11.74 19.80
CA THR A 184 27.45 -12.74 20.61
C THR A 184 27.81 -14.16 20.16
N PRO A 185 28.10 -15.10 21.09
CA PRO A 185 28.34 -16.50 20.74
C PRO A 185 27.16 -17.09 19.97
N ILE A 186 27.47 -17.70 18.83
CA ILE A 186 26.47 -18.32 17.97
C ILE A 186 26.34 -19.78 18.36
N SER A 187 25.19 -20.14 18.94
CA SER A 187 24.97 -21.49 19.49
C SER A 187 23.71 -22.16 18.97
N THR A 188 22.80 -21.41 18.33
CA THR A 188 21.51 -21.91 17.86
C THR A 188 21.23 -21.50 16.42
N ALA A 189 20.33 -22.20 15.73
CA ALA A 189 19.88 -21.82 14.39
C ALA A 189 19.27 -20.40 14.35
N ALA A 190 18.61 -19.96 15.41
CA ALA A 190 18.09 -18.59 15.51
C ALA A 190 19.20 -17.54 15.55
N ASP A 191 20.35 -17.84 16.18
CA ASP A 191 21.52 -16.94 16.15
C ASP A 191 22.12 -16.86 14.74
N VAL A 192 22.20 -17.99 14.04
CA VAL A 192 22.63 -18.06 12.65
C VAL A 192 21.71 -17.24 11.76
N TRP A 193 20.39 -17.37 11.94
CA TRP A 193 19.40 -16.57 11.22
C TRP A 193 19.60 -15.08 11.45
N LEU A 194 19.81 -14.65 12.70
CA LEU A 194 20.02 -13.24 13.05
C LEU A 194 21.31 -12.64 12.47
N LEU A 195 22.37 -13.44 12.31
CA LEU A 195 23.60 -13.06 11.63
C LEU A 195 23.40 -13.02 10.11
N ALA A 196 22.80 -14.05 9.52
CA ALA A 196 22.51 -14.14 8.09
C ALA A 196 21.61 -12.98 7.63
N TYR A 197 20.60 -12.62 8.44
CA TYR A 197 19.79 -11.42 8.25
C TYR A 197 20.66 -10.16 8.15
N ALA A 198 21.57 -9.95 9.10
CA ALA A 198 22.41 -8.75 9.13
C ALA A 198 23.38 -8.70 7.94
N ILE A 199 23.93 -9.85 7.53
CA ILE A 199 24.77 -9.97 6.33
C ILE A 199 23.95 -9.63 5.09
N GLY A 200 22.81 -10.29 4.88
CA GLY A 200 22.00 -10.10 3.68
C GLY A 200 21.53 -8.66 3.48
N TYR A 201 21.06 -8.02 4.56
CA TYR A 201 20.71 -6.60 4.50
C TYR A 201 21.93 -5.70 4.34
N GLY A 202 23.06 -6.02 4.99
CA GLY A 202 24.30 -5.25 4.84
C GLY A 202 24.81 -5.26 3.40
N GLU A 203 24.72 -6.39 2.71
CA GLU A 203 25.07 -6.51 1.28
C GLU A 203 24.13 -5.75 0.35
N ALA A 204 22.87 -5.62 0.76
CA ALA A 204 21.89 -4.86 0.01
C ALA A 204 22.03 -3.34 0.20
N LEU A 205 22.80 -2.86 1.18
CA LEU A 205 23.03 -1.42 1.40
C LEU A 205 24.20 -0.88 0.57
N LEU A 206 24.23 0.44 0.33
CA LEU A 206 25.35 1.06 -0.39
C LEU A 206 26.68 0.84 0.37
N PRO A 207 27.74 0.43 -0.33
CA PRO A 207 29.02 0.15 0.29
C PRO A 207 29.59 1.41 0.96
N ASP A 208 30.10 1.26 2.17
CA ASP A 208 31.14 2.13 2.72
C ASP A 208 32.14 1.27 3.48
N GLU A 209 33.30 1.85 3.82
CA GLU A 209 34.42 1.12 4.37
C GLU A 209 34.06 0.41 5.69
N SER A 210 33.31 1.08 6.57
CA SER A 210 32.91 0.54 7.87
C SER A 210 31.99 -0.67 7.74
N LEU A 211 31.03 -0.59 6.81
CA LEU A 211 30.10 -1.68 6.52
C LEU A 211 30.79 -2.84 5.81
N THR A 212 31.67 -2.53 4.84
CA THR A 212 32.42 -3.54 4.09
C THR A 212 33.29 -4.38 5.02
N ARG A 213 34.01 -3.74 5.96
CA ARG A 213 34.80 -4.45 6.96
C ARG A 213 33.95 -5.35 7.87
N ALA A 214 32.86 -4.80 8.41
CA ALA A 214 31.96 -5.55 9.28
C ALA A 214 31.29 -6.73 8.55
N LEU A 215 31.00 -6.59 7.26
CA LEU A 215 30.48 -7.67 6.42
C LEU A 215 31.49 -8.80 6.22
N LEU A 216 32.76 -8.47 5.96
CA LEU A 216 33.82 -9.47 5.84
C LEU A 216 33.96 -10.28 7.13
N GLU A 217 34.09 -9.61 8.28
CA GLU A 217 34.18 -10.26 9.59
C GLU A 217 32.92 -11.10 9.93
N ALA A 218 31.73 -10.63 9.53
CA ALA A 218 30.49 -11.38 9.70
C ALA A 218 30.41 -12.63 8.79
N ARG A 219 30.89 -12.53 7.54
CA ARG A 219 30.95 -13.68 6.63
C ARG A 219 31.94 -14.73 7.10
N GLU A 220 33.13 -14.33 7.54
CA GLU A 220 34.10 -15.24 8.15
C GLU A 220 33.49 -15.98 9.35
N ARG A 221 32.80 -15.25 10.24
CA ARG A 221 32.07 -15.89 11.35
C ARG A 221 30.99 -16.85 10.85
N LEU A 222 30.20 -16.47 9.84
CA LEU A 222 29.16 -17.34 9.26
C LEU A 222 29.75 -18.65 8.70
N GLU A 223 30.92 -18.59 8.08
CA GLU A 223 31.62 -19.75 7.51
C GLU A 223 32.15 -20.71 8.58
N THR A 224 32.58 -20.19 9.74
CA THR A 224 33.06 -21.00 10.87
C THR A 224 31.95 -21.71 11.65
N ILE A 225 30.68 -21.33 11.46
CA ILE A 225 29.54 -21.94 12.15
C ILE A 225 29.33 -23.39 11.67
N PRO A 226 29.04 -24.33 12.59
CA PRO A 226 28.71 -25.71 12.24
C PRO A 226 27.66 -25.82 11.13
N GLN A 227 27.95 -26.61 10.10
CA GLN A 227 27.06 -26.79 8.95
C GLN A 227 25.66 -27.26 9.36
N ALA A 228 25.54 -28.06 10.43
CA ALA A 228 24.26 -28.51 10.96
C ALA A 228 23.35 -27.35 11.42
N LEU A 229 23.90 -26.29 12.02
CA LEU A 229 23.11 -25.12 12.43
C LEU A 229 22.68 -24.30 11.22
N ARG A 230 23.55 -24.16 10.21
CA ARG A 230 23.19 -23.50 8.94
C ARG A 230 22.09 -24.28 8.21
N ALA A 231 22.19 -25.61 8.13
CA ALA A 231 21.19 -26.46 7.50
C ALA A 231 19.80 -26.31 8.16
N GLN A 232 19.74 -26.25 9.50
CA GLN A 232 18.48 -25.98 10.21
C GLN A 232 17.86 -24.63 9.83
N VAL A 233 18.67 -23.60 9.57
CA VAL A 233 18.15 -22.33 9.07
C VAL A 233 17.61 -22.50 7.66
N VAL A 234 18.35 -23.15 6.75
CA VAL A 234 17.90 -23.42 5.39
C VAL A 234 16.57 -24.17 5.37
N GLU A 235 16.43 -25.22 6.19
CA GLU A 235 15.20 -26.01 6.34
C GLU A 235 14.03 -25.19 6.90
N SER A 236 14.31 -24.11 7.64
CA SER A 236 13.28 -23.23 8.20
C SER A 236 12.76 -22.17 7.24
N LEU A 237 13.40 -22.00 6.08
CA LEU A 237 13.00 -21.01 5.07
C LEU A 237 11.78 -21.50 4.29
N VAL A 238 10.62 -20.93 4.58
CA VAL A 238 9.33 -21.35 3.99
C VAL A 238 8.99 -20.54 2.74
N TRP A 239 9.59 -20.88 1.60
CA TRP A 239 9.43 -20.17 0.33
C TRP A 239 7.97 -20.08 -0.15
N ASP A 240 7.30 -21.22 -0.32
CA ASP A 240 5.91 -21.27 -0.81
C ASP A 240 4.95 -20.52 0.11
N GLY A 241 5.14 -20.66 1.42
CA GLY A 241 4.33 -19.93 2.41
C GLY A 241 4.44 -18.41 2.27
N ARG A 242 5.62 -17.88 1.91
CA ARG A 242 5.79 -16.45 1.62
C ARG A 242 5.08 -16.03 0.33
N LYS A 243 5.23 -16.82 -0.75
CA LYS A 243 4.55 -16.54 -2.01
C LYS A 243 3.02 -16.54 -1.83
N GLN A 244 2.48 -17.53 -1.12
CA GLN A 244 1.04 -17.62 -0.84
C GLN A 244 0.54 -16.44 0.01
N ALA A 245 1.34 -15.95 0.97
CA ALA A 245 0.96 -14.76 1.72
C ALA A 245 0.88 -13.50 0.84
N VAL A 246 1.78 -13.35 -0.13
CA VAL A 246 1.72 -12.25 -1.12
C VAL A 246 0.50 -12.39 -2.02
N ILE A 247 0.26 -13.58 -2.59
CA ILE A 247 -0.91 -13.85 -3.44
C ILE A 247 -2.19 -13.50 -2.70
N LYS A 248 -2.33 -14.01 -1.48
CA LYS A 248 -3.51 -13.78 -0.66
C LYS A 248 -3.74 -12.28 -0.39
N ALA A 249 -2.70 -11.55 -0.02
CA ALA A 249 -2.84 -10.12 0.23
C ALA A 249 -3.21 -9.30 -1.02
N ILE A 250 -2.83 -9.78 -2.22
CA ILE A 250 -3.28 -9.21 -3.50
C ILE A 250 -4.75 -9.55 -3.76
N GLU A 251 -5.14 -10.81 -3.55
CA GLU A 251 -6.54 -11.26 -3.71
C GLU A 251 -7.50 -10.54 -2.76
N ASP A 252 -7.06 -10.25 -1.54
CA ASP A 252 -7.83 -9.54 -0.52
C ASP A 252 -7.81 -8.01 -0.70
N GLU A 253 -7.06 -7.49 -1.67
CA GLU A 253 -6.86 -6.06 -1.95
C GLU A 253 -6.43 -5.23 -0.71
N ASP A 254 -5.73 -5.84 0.25
CA ASP A 254 -5.27 -5.15 1.47
C ASP A 254 -3.79 -4.73 1.35
N PRO A 255 -3.51 -3.43 1.16
CA PRO A 255 -2.14 -2.94 1.01
C PRO A 255 -1.30 -3.10 2.28
N ASN A 256 -1.91 -3.18 3.48
CA ASN A 256 -1.17 -3.38 4.71
C ASN A 256 -0.68 -4.81 4.84
N ASP A 257 -1.56 -5.77 4.55
CA ASP A 257 -1.21 -7.19 4.58
C ASP A 257 -0.22 -7.52 3.45
N LEU A 258 -0.33 -6.85 2.30
CA LEU A 258 0.65 -6.98 1.21
C LEU A 258 2.02 -6.43 1.61
N ASN A 259 2.07 -5.26 2.24
CA ASN A 259 3.30 -4.70 2.77
C ASN A 259 3.93 -5.61 3.84
N GLU A 260 3.12 -6.19 4.74
CA GLU A 260 3.58 -7.17 5.72
C GLU A 260 4.11 -8.44 5.03
N ALA A 261 3.46 -8.93 3.97
CA ALA A 261 3.91 -10.08 3.21
C ALA A 261 5.25 -9.81 2.49
N LEU A 262 5.39 -8.63 1.86
CA LEU A 262 6.62 -8.20 1.19
C LEU A 262 7.78 -8.01 2.16
N ASP A 263 7.54 -7.48 3.37
CA ASP A 263 8.56 -7.40 4.42
C ASP A 263 9.12 -8.78 4.79
N HIS A 264 8.26 -9.80 4.88
CA HIS A 264 8.71 -11.16 5.15
C HIS A 264 9.45 -11.79 3.97
N VAL A 265 9.08 -11.43 2.73
CA VAL A 265 9.84 -11.81 1.53
C VAL A 265 11.24 -11.19 1.58
N GLU A 266 11.37 -9.92 1.97
CA GLU A 266 12.69 -9.29 2.11
C GLU A 266 13.58 -10.05 3.11
N ASP A 267 13.05 -10.38 4.28
CA ASP A 267 13.77 -11.10 5.32
C ASP A 267 14.24 -12.48 4.80
N LEU A 268 13.38 -13.19 4.07
CA LEU A 268 13.69 -14.46 3.42
C LEU A 268 14.84 -14.30 2.41
N LEU A 269 14.74 -13.32 1.50
CA LEU A 269 15.76 -13.08 0.47
C LEU A 269 17.10 -12.68 1.09
N ALA A 270 17.09 -11.84 2.13
CA ALA A 270 18.29 -11.44 2.85
C ALA A 270 19.00 -12.65 3.48
N VAL A 271 18.28 -13.45 4.25
CA VAL A 271 18.82 -14.62 4.96
C VAL A 271 19.31 -15.68 3.97
N ALA A 272 18.50 -16.01 2.96
CA ALA A 272 18.85 -16.99 1.95
C ALA A 272 20.10 -16.59 1.15
N ARG A 273 20.22 -15.30 0.80
CA ARG A 273 21.39 -14.79 0.07
C ARG A 273 22.66 -14.90 0.90
N ALA A 274 22.59 -14.58 2.20
CA ALA A 274 23.73 -14.70 3.11
C ALA A 274 24.19 -16.15 3.28
N LEU A 275 23.26 -17.11 3.23
CA LEU A 275 23.52 -18.56 3.28
C LEU A 275 23.92 -19.17 1.91
N ASP A 276 24.22 -18.33 0.92
CA ASP A 276 24.66 -18.70 -0.43
C ASP A 276 23.64 -19.52 -1.26
N LEU A 277 22.34 -19.36 -0.98
CA LEU A 277 21.25 -20.02 -1.70
C LEU A 277 20.86 -19.28 -3.00
N ARG A 278 21.83 -18.96 -3.85
CA ARG A 278 21.66 -18.04 -5.00
C ARG A 278 20.59 -18.50 -5.99
N GLU A 279 20.67 -19.76 -6.41
CA GLU A 279 19.74 -20.33 -7.40
C GLU A 279 18.30 -20.30 -6.90
N GLN A 280 18.08 -20.61 -5.62
CA GLN A 280 16.76 -20.59 -4.99
C GLN A 280 16.22 -19.16 -4.86
N VAL A 281 17.08 -18.21 -4.52
CA VAL A 281 16.74 -16.78 -4.46
C VAL A 281 16.34 -16.26 -5.85
N ASP A 282 17.15 -16.50 -6.87
CA ASP A 282 16.85 -16.02 -8.23
C ASP A 282 15.57 -16.67 -8.76
N HIS A 283 15.41 -17.99 -8.59
CA HIS A 283 14.19 -18.70 -8.96
C HIS A 283 12.94 -18.14 -8.25
N PHE A 284 13.01 -17.89 -6.94
CA PHE A 284 11.90 -17.34 -6.19
C PHE A 284 11.53 -15.92 -6.66
N VAL A 285 12.51 -15.08 -6.95
CA VAL A 285 12.26 -13.73 -7.48
C VAL A 285 11.62 -13.80 -8.88
N GLU A 286 12.05 -14.72 -9.72
CA GLU A 286 11.45 -14.97 -11.04
C GLU A 286 10.01 -15.48 -10.94
N GLU A 287 9.69 -16.33 -9.96
CA GLU A 287 8.32 -16.80 -9.73
C GLU A 287 7.41 -15.73 -9.12
N LEU A 288 7.97 -14.85 -8.28
CA LEU A 288 7.20 -13.81 -7.61
C LEU A 288 6.87 -12.64 -8.55
N ASP A 289 7.73 -12.36 -9.53
CA ASP A 289 7.54 -11.22 -10.46
C ASP A 289 6.19 -11.23 -11.21
N PRO A 290 5.72 -12.35 -11.80
CA PRO A 290 4.39 -12.44 -12.39
C PRO A 290 3.24 -12.21 -11.40
N VAL A 291 3.42 -12.60 -10.13
CA VAL A 291 2.41 -12.40 -9.07
C VAL A 291 2.30 -10.91 -8.74
N LEU A 292 3.43 -10.21 -8.60
CA LEU A 292 3.44 -8.76 -8.34
C LEU A 292 2.81 -7.95 -9.48
N ALA A 293 2.84 -8.48 -10.71
CA ALA A 293 2.17 -7.87 -11.85
C ALA A 293 0.62 -7.86 -11.74
N TRP A 294 0.05 -8.65 -10.82
CA TRP A 294 -1.40 -8.71 -10.57
C TRP A 294 -1.90 -7.71 -9.54
N ILE A 295 -1.00 -6.93 -8.91
CA ILE A 295 -1.40 -5.87 -7.98
C ILE A 295 -2.25 -4.84 -8.73
N SER A 296 -3.43 -4.53 -8.17
CA SER A 296 -4.37 -3.62 -8.81
C SER A 296 -3.87 -2.17 -8.76
N ALA A 297 -4.30 -1.35 -9.73
CA ALA A 297 -3.98 0.07 -9.78
C ALA A 297 -4.38 0.82 -8.50
N GLU A 298 -5.44 0.35 -7.83
CA GLU A 298 -6.00 0.95 -6.61
C GLU A 298 -5.11 0.72 -5.37
N MET A 299 -4.37 -0.39 -5.32
CA MET A 299 -3.44 -0.68 -4.23
C MET A 299 -2.15 0.15 -4.30
N PHE A 300 -1.69 0.49 -5.52
CA PHE A 300 -0.38 1.12 -5.71
C PHE A 300 -0.20 2.48 -5.01
N PRO A 301 -1.16 3.41 -4.98
CA PRO A 301 -1.04 4.64 -4.21
C PRO A 301 -0.65 4.43 -2.75
N ALA A 302 -1.15 3.36 -2.11
CA ALA A 302 -0.80 3.01 -0.75
C ALA A 302 0.59 2.34 -0.64
N LEU A 303 1.07 1.69 -1.70
CA LEU A 303 2.37 1.00 -1.73
C LEU A 303 3.54 1.93 -2.09
N ILE A 304 3.31 2.99 -2.89
CA ILE A 304 4.36 3.90 -3.37
C ILE A 304 5.31 4.39 -2.26
N PRO A 305 4.83 4.87 -1.09
CA PRO A 305 5.72 5.32 -0.03
C PRO A 305 6.67 4.22 0.47
N PHE A 306 6.22 2.96 0.48
CA PHE A 306 7.03 1.81 0.88
C PHE A 306 8.04 1.42 -0.20
N VAL A 307 7.61 1.43 -1.46
CA VAL A 307 8.46 1.15 -2.62
C VAL A 307 9.62 2.15 -2.69
N ASP A 308 9.31 3.45 -2.64
CA ASP A 308 10.32 4.50 -2.73
C ASP A 308 11.30 4.44 -1.55
N ALA A 309 10.80 4.28 -0.33
CA ALA A 309 11.64 4.16 0.86
C ALA A 309 12.60 2.96 0.80
N ASN A 310 12.20 1.85 0.19
CA ASN A 310 13.05 0.67 0.02
C ASN A 310 14.02 0.80 -1.16
N LEU A 311 13.61 1.42 -2.27
CA LEU A 311 14.50 1.72 -3.41
C LEU A 311 15.60 2.72 -3.04
N GLU A 312 15.29 3.73 -2.22
CA GLU A 312 16.30 4.64 -1.68
C GLU A 312 17.31 3.92 -0.77
N ARG A 313 16.92 2.81 -0.16
CA ARG A 313 17.73 2.08 0.80
C ARG A 313 18.70 1.12 0.11
N TYR A 314 18.21 0.31 -0.83
CA TYR A 314 18.95 -0.83 -1.37
C TYR A 314 19.73 -0.54 -2.65
N VAL A 315 20.77 -1.33 -2.90
CA VAL A 315 21.51 -1.34 -4.15
C VAL A 315 20.68 -2.08 -5.20
N GLU A 316 20.60 -1.47 -6.36
CA GLU A 316 19.73 -1.90 -7.46
C GLU A 316 19.96 -3.33 -7.96
N ASN A 317 21.21 -3.80 -7.94
CA ASN A 317 21.60 -5.07 -8.57
C ASN A 317 21.56 -6.28 -7.61
N VAL A 318 21.11 -6.09 -6.37
CA VAL A 318 20.90 -7.20 -5.44
C VAL A 318 19.44 -7.69 -5.47
N PRO A 319 19.13 -8.94 -5.10
CA PRO A 319 17.76 -9.49 -5.15
C PRO A 319 16.72 -8.62 -4.45
N LEU A 320 17.07 -8.01 -3.30
CA LEU A 320 16.20 -7.06 -2.59
C LEU A 320 15.90 -5.80 -3.42
N GLY A 321 16.92 -5.19 -4.02
CA GLY A 321 16.72 -4.04 -4.90
C GLY A 321 15.91 -4.38 -6.16
N ARG A 322 16.12 -5.59 -6.71
CA ARG A 322 15.38 -6.10 -7.87
C ARG A 322 13.89 -6.29 -7.56
N LEU A 323 13.56 -6.86 -6.40
CA LEU A 323 12.17 -7.01 -5.94
C LEU A 323 11.42 -5.68 -5.96
N TRP A 324 11.97 -4.66 -5.30
CA TRP A 324 11.33 -3.35 -5.18
C TRP A 324 11.27 -2.59 -6.50
N ARG A 325 12.29 -2.75 -7.34
CA ARG A 325 12.29 -2.17 -8.69
C ARG A 325 11.22 -2.81 -9.58
N ASN A 326 11.10 -4.12 -9.54
CA ASN A 326 10.07 -4.84 -10.30
C ASN A 326 8.68 -4.38 -9.86
N LEU A 327 8.47 -4.28 -8.55
CA LEU A 327 7.22 -3.76 -7.99
C LEU A 327 6.92 -2.33 -8.45
N GLN A 328 7.92 -1.43 -8.44
CA GLN A 328 7.78 -0.07 -9.00
C GLN A 328 7.43 -0.09 -10.50
N GLY A 329 8.07 -0.98 -11.26
CA GLY A 329 7.81 -1.16 -12.69
C GLY A 329 6.38 -1.63 -12.97
N HIS A 330 5.87 -2.58 -12.18
CA HIS A 330 4.47 -3.03 -12.27
C HIS A 330 3.49 -1.95 -11.84
N ALA A 331 3.81 -1.17 -10.79
CA ALA A 331 3.03 -0.02 -10.34
C ALA A 331 2.80 0.97 -11.47
N TRP A 332 3.88 1.40 -12.12
CA TRP A 332 3.78 2.34 -13.23
C TRP A 332 3.00 1.78 -14.40
N ARG A 333 3.16 0.50 -14.76
CA ARG A 333 2.36 -0.11 -15.83
C ARG A 333 0.87 -0.13 -15.51
N SER A 334 0.51 -0.52 -14.29
CA SER A 334 -0.89 -0.61 -13.86
C SER A 334 -1.57 0.76 -13.81
N ILE A 335 -0.89 1.77 -13.26
CA ILE A 335 -1.36 3.16 -13.27
C ILE A 335 -1.55 3.66 -14.71
N LEU A 336 -0.58 3.43 -15.61
CA LEU A 336 -0.69 3.88 -17.01
C LEU A 336 -1.81 3.18 -17.79
N GLN A 337 -2.05 1.89 -17.53
CA GLN A 337 -3.14 1.13 -18.16
C GLN A 337 -4.52 1.59 -17.70
N THR A 338 -4.62 2.13 -16.47
CA THR A 338 -5.89 2.59 -15.90
C THR A 338 -6.15 4.08 -16.11
N THR A 339 -5.11 4.88 -16.39
CA THR A 339 -5.22 6.34 -16.52
C THR A 339 -5.31 6.90 -17.95
N ALA A 340 -5.16 6.09 -19.01
CA ALA A 340 -5.40 6.57 -20.38
C ALA A 340 -5.76 5.47 -21.41
N PRO A 341 -6.59 5.77 -22.43
CA PRO A 341 -6.41 5.14 -23.73
C PRO A 341 -5.03 5.58 -24.22
N VAL A 342 -4.05 4.67 -24.23
CA VAL A 342 -2.63 4.99 -24.43
C VAL A 342 -2.42 5.75 -25.74
N ASP A 343 -2.15 7.05 -25.63
CA ASP A 343 -1.70 7.89 -26.73
C ASP A 343 -0.21 7.61 -27.00
N ALA A 344 0.18 7.59 -28.27
CA ALA A 344 1.52 7.14 -28.73
C ALA A 344 2.68 7.95 -28.12
N SER A 345 2.39 9.15 -27.61
CA SER A 345 3.33 10.08 -26.99
C SER A 345 3.78 9.64 -25.58
N ALA A 346 2.90 9.00 -24.80
CA ALA A 346 3.27 8.45 -23.49
C ALA A 346 4.18 7.22 -23.64
N GLU A 347 3.94 6.43 -24.69
CA GLU A 347 4.75 5.26 -25.05
C GLU A 347 6.17 5.69 -25.52
N ALA A 348 6.27 6.76 -26.32
CA ALA A 348 7.54 7.33 -26.76
C ALA A 348 8.35 7.99 -25.63
N PHE A 349 7.68 8.66 -24.69
CA PHE A 349 8.32 9.23 -23.49
C PHE A 349 8.90 8.13 -22.60
N MET A 350 8.15 7.04 -22.37
CA MET A 350 8.62 5.86 -21.63
C MET A 350 9.79 5.15 -22.33
N ALA A 351 9.75 5.02 -23.66
CA ALA A 351 10.86 4.47 -24.44
C ALA A 351 12.14 5.32 -24.35
N SER A 352 12.01 6.62 -24.04
CA SER A 352 13.15 7.54 -23.84
C SER A 352 13.72 7.54 -22.42
N MET A 353 12.92 7.14 -21.41
CA MET A 353 13.31 7.15 -20.00
C MET A 353 13.89 5.81 -19.49
N PHE A 354 13.58 4.69 -20.14
CA PHE A 354 13.97 3.35 -19.67
C PHE A 354 14.71 2.55 -20.77
N SER A 355 16.04 2.61 -20.77
CA SER A 355 16.91 2.16 -21.85
C SER A 355 17.22 0.64 -21.87
N GLU A 356 16.25 -0.25 -21.61
CA GLU A 356 16.51 -1.70 -21.55
C GLU A 356 15.66 -2.62 -22.46
N PRO A 357 16.20 -3.79 -22.90
CA PRO A 357 15.79 -4.50 -24.12
C PRO A 357 14.46 -5.28 -24.06
N TRP A 358 13.89 -5.48 -22.87
CA TRP A 358 12.71 -6.35 -22.71
C TRP A 358 11.40 -5.63 -23.09
N TYR A 359 11.35 -4.29 -23.01
CA TYR A 359 10.16 -3.50 -23.38
C TYR A 359 9.88 -3.49 -24.89
N ILE A 360 10.91 -3.58 -25.75
CA ILE A 360 10.74 -3.68 -27.21
C ILE A 360 9.98 -4.96 -27.60
N ARG A 361 10.16 -6.06 -26.86
CA ARG A 361 9.41 -7.31 -27.10
C ARG A 361 7.95 -7.17 -26.69
N LEU A 362 7.67 -6.45 -25.61
CA LEU A 362 6.32 -6.20 -25.11
C LEU A 362 5.55 -5.20 -25.99
N ALA A 363 6.19 -4.10 -26.41
CA ALA A 363 5.61 -3.13 -27.33
C ALA A 363 5.21 -3.78 -28.67
N ASN A 364 6.05 -4.70 -29.18
CA ASN A 364 5.73 -5.46 -30.40
C ASN A 364 4.58 -6.48 -30.20
N GLN A 365 4.45 -7.09 -29.01
CA GLN A 365 3.33 -8.00 -28.70
C GLN A 365 2.00 -7.25 -28.48
N ILE A 366 2.04 -6.07 -27.88
CA ILE A 366 0.87 -5.19 -27.70
C ILE A 366 0.39 -4.66 -29.05
N ARG A 367 1.33 -4.22 -29.92
CA ARG A 367 1.03 -3.74 -31.28
C ARG A 367 0.40 -4.83 -32.16
N ALA A 368 0.79 -6.09 -31.99
CA ALA A 368 0.19 -7.22 -32.70
C ALA A 368 -1.25 -7.53 -32.25
N ARG A 369 -1.60 -7.33 -30.97
CA ARG A 369 -2.96 -7.57 -30.43
C ARG A 369 -3.94 -6.42 -30.65
N ALA A 370 -3.47 -5.17 -30.68
CA ALA A 370 -4.31 -3.98 -30.87
C ALA A 370 -5.00 -3.95 -32.26
N THR A 371 -4.37 -4.56 -33.28
CA THR A 371 -4.87 -4.53 -34.67
C THR A 371 -6.10 -5.43 -34.88
N ASP A 372 -6.27 -6.49 -34.08
CA ASP A 372 -7.41 -7.42 -34.18
C ASP A 372 -8.61 -6.97 -33.34
N VAL A 373 -8.36 -6.28 -32.21
CA VAL A 373 -9.43 -5.77 -31.32
C VAL A 373 -10.11 -4.53 -31.93
N ALA A 374 -9.35 -3.62 -32.54
CA ALA A 374 -9.90 -2.42 -33.17
C ALA A 374 -10.90 -2.74 -34.31
N LYS A 375 -10.63 -3.79 -35.11
CA LYS A 375 -11.54 -4.24 -36.17
C LYS A 375 -12.86 -4.82 -35.64
N THR A 376 -12.80 -5.48 -34.47
CA THR A 376 -13.97 -6.13 -33.86
C THR A 376 -14.90 -5.09 -33.22
N VAL A 377 -14.32 -4.12 -32.50
CA VAL A 377 -15.06 -3.05 -31.80
C VAL A 377 -15.74 -2.06 -32.76
N LEU A 378 -15.08 -1.69 -33.87
CA LEU A 378 -15.70 -0.84 -34.91
C LEU A 378 -16.95 -1.49 -35.54
N SER A 379 -16.96 -2.82 -35.71
CA SER A 379 -18.11 -3.51 -36.30
C SER A 379 -19.34 -3.62 -35.38
N GLU A 380 -19.13 -3.63 -34.06
CA GLU A 380 -20.21 -3.72 -33.07
C GLU A 380 -20.77 -2.32 -32.70
N LEU A 381 -19.94 -1.28 -32.73
CA LEU A 381 -20.39 0.11 -32.59
C LEU A 381 -21.31 0.54 -33.74
N GLU A 382 -21.00 0.16 -34.99
CA GLU A 382 -21.86 0.46 -36.15
C GLU A 382 -23.24 -0.22 -36.09
N LYS A 383 -23.36 -1.37 -35.41
CA LYS A 383 -24.65 -2.04 -35.18
C LYS A 383 -25.47 -1.36 -34.10
N THR A 384 -24.81 -0.89 -33.04
CA THR A 384 -25.46 -0.36 -31.84
C THR A 384 -26.02 1.05 -32.05
N VAL A 385 -25.34 1.87 -32.86
CA VAL A 385 -25.79 3.24 -33.20
C VAL A 385 -27.05 3.23 -34.09
N LYS A 386 -27.34 2.13 -34.80
CA LYS A 386 -28.53 2.02 -35.66
C LYS A 386 -29.83 1.64 -34.93
N SER A 387 -29.79 1.30 -33.63
CA SER A 387 -30.93 0.65 -32.95
C SER A 387 -31.55 1.39 -31.75
N ALA A 388 -31.05 2.56 -31.34
CA ALA A 388 -31.56 3.24 -30.14
C ALA A 388 -32.40 4.50 -30.46
N SER A 389 -33.73 4.40 -30.31
CA SER A 389 -34.70 5.50 -30.29
C SER A 389 -34.98 5.94 -28.84
N PHE A 390 -34.91 7.24 -28.54
CA PHE A 390 -35.05 7.79 -27.17
C PHE A 390 -36.46 8.30 -26.85
N LEU A 391 -36.90 8.12 -25.59
CA LEU A 391 -38.01 8.85 -24.94
C LEU A 391 -37.44 9.74 -23.81
N PRO A 392 -37.96 10.98 -23.59
CA PRO A 392 -37.38 11.93 -22.65
C PRO A 392 -38.07 11.89 -21.27
N LEU A 393 -37.31 12.17 -20.19
CA LEU A 393 -37.84 12.45 -18.85
C LEU A 393 -37.29 13.78 -18.31
N GLN A 394 -38.18 14.58 -17.70
CA GLN A 394 -37.96 15.95 -17.24
C GLN A 394 -37.20 16.09 -15.91
N PRO A 395 -36.60 17.26 -15.61
CA PRO A 395 -35.74 17.48 -14.45
C PRO A 395 -36.49 18.00 -13.21
N LYS A 396 -35.93 17.75 -12.02
CA LYS A 396 -36.22 18.50 -10.78
C LYS A 396 -34.91 18.93 -10.09
N LEU A 397 -34.99 20.13 -9.51
CA LEU A 397 -33.95 21.01 -8.97
C LEU A 397 -33.23 20.52 -7.70
N GLY A 398 -31.96 20.93 -7.53
CA GLY A 398 -31.48 21.42 -6.23
C GLY A 398 -29.98 21.28 -5.90
N VAL A 399 -29.31 22.45 -5.76
CA VAL A 399 -28.08 22.82 -5.02
C VAL A 399 -26.91 23.24 -5.92
N SER A 400 -26.70 24.57 -6.05
CA SER A 400 -25.58 25.14 -6.81
C SER A 400 -24.26 24.98 -6.06
N THR A 401 -23.27 24.39 -6.74
CA THR A 401 -21.89 24.31 -6.27
C THR A 401 -21.07 25.26 -7.12
N LYS A 402 -20.55 26.34 -6.52
CA LYS A 402 -19.74 27.32 -7.23
C LYS A 402 -18.46 26.69 -7.77
N PHE A 403 -18.21 26.83 -9.07
CA PHE A 403 -16.99 26.41 -9.72
C PHE A 403 -16.05 27.61 -9.88
N ALA A 404 -14.95 27.62 -9.13
CA ALA A 404 -13.91 28.65 -9.23
C ALA A 404 -12.63 28.04 -9.81
N ILE A 405 -12.22 28.50 -10.99
CA ILE A 405 -10.91 28.19 -11.56
C ILE A 405 -9.96 29.32 -11.16
N LYS A 406 -9.04 29.02 -10.23
CA LYS A 406 -7.90 29.91 -9.95
C LYS A 406 -6.79 29.63 -10.95
N MET A 407 -6.68 30.47 -11.98
CA MET A 407 -5.54 30.42 -12.90
C MET A 407 -4.39 31.26 -12.32
N ARG A 408 -3.35 30.59 -11.80
CA ARG A 408 -2.16 31.29 -11.30
C ARG A 408 -1.38 31.90 -12.49
N GLN A 409 -1.48 33.23 -12.62
CA GLN A 409 -0.58 34.12 -13.36
C GLN A 409 -0.26 33.66 -14.81
N TRP A 410 -1.21 33.80 -15.73
CA TRP A 410 -0.91 33.92 -17.15
C TRP A 410 -1.16 35.36 -17.59
N HIS A 411 -0.11 36.16 -17.55
CA HIS A 411 -0.11 37.56 -17.97
C HIS A 411 0.02 37.63 -19.51
N ASP A 412 -1.05 37.32 -20.25
CA ASP A 412 -1.24 37.95 -21.56
C ASP A 412 -2.70 37.89 -22.03
N GLN A 413 -3.19 39.01 -22.58
CA GLN A 413 -4.59 39.24 -23.00
C GLN A 413 -5.00 38.50 -24.29
N SER A 414 -4.20 37.54 -24.75
CA SER A 414 -4.31 36.90 -26.07
C SER A 414 -5.02 35.54 -26.07
N HIS A 415 -5.58 35.12 -24.93
CA HIS A 415 -6.23 33.81 -24.81
C HIS A 415 -7.72 33.89 -25.11
N HIS A 416 -8.20 32.95 -25.92
CA HIS A 416 -9.61 32.78 -26.23
C HIS A 416 -10.13 31.59 -25.45
N ALA A 417 -11.11 31.83 -24.57
CA ALA A 417 -11.77 30.80 -23.79
C ALA A 417 -13.20 30.60 -24.30
N ARG A 418 -13.69 29.36 -24.27
CA ARG A 418 -15.09 29.01 -24.50
C ARG A 418 -15.55 28.00 -23.47
N LEU A 419 -16.69 28.29 -22.82
CA LEU A 419 -17.29 27.40 -21.82
C LEU A 419 -18.59 26.85 -22.37
N PHE A 420 -18.73 25.53 -22.26
CA PHE A 420 -19.95 24.81 -22.59
C PHE A 420 -20.53 24.15 -21.35
N VAL A 421 -21.85 24.23 -21.23
CA VAL A 421 -22.64 23.44 -20.30
C VAL A 421 -23.25 22.27 -21.06
N VAL A 422 -23.09 21.05 -20.52
CA VAL A 422 -23.64 19.82 -21.09
C VAL A 422 -24.65 19.23 -20.13
N ASP A 423 -25.85 18.92 -20.65
CA ASP A 423 -26.87 18.20 -19.89
C ASP A 423 -27.67 17.26 -20.80
N ALA A 424 -28.64 16.55 -20.20
CA ALA A 424 -29.47 15.60 -20.93
C ALA A 424 -30.39 16.27 -21.99
N GLY A 425 -30.70 17.55 -21.85
CA GLY A 425 -31.50 18.34 -22.81
C GLY A 425 -30.67 18.93 -23.95
N TYR A 426 -29.37 19.16 -23.70
CA TYR A 426 -28.41 19.74 -24.65
C TYR A 426 -27.10 18.92 -24.62
N PRO A 427 -27.11 17.68 -25.13
CA PRO A 427 -25.94 16.80 -25.12
C PRO A 427 -24.81 17.31 -26.04
N GLU A 428 -25.13 18.18 -26.99
CA GLU A 428 -24.16 18.83 -27.87
C GLU A 428 -23.46 20.02 -27.21
N GLY A 429 -23.80 20.33 -25.95
CA GLY A 429 -23.31 21.48 -25.18
C GLY A 429 -23.85 22.81 -25.70
N TYR A 430 -24.21 23.72 -24.81
CA TYR A 430 -24.51 25.11 -25.18
C TYR A 430 -23.46 26.05 -24.58
N GLU A 431 -23.06 27.04 -25.35
CA GLU A 431 -22.03 27.99 -24.95
C GLU A 431 -22.57 29.02 -23.95
N VAL A 432 -21.81 29.27 -22.89
CA VAL A 432 -22.12 30.20 -21.80
C VAL A 432 -20.94 31.12 -21.48
N THR A 433 -20.03 31.29 -22.44
CA THR A 433 -18.79 32.06 -22.29
C THR A 433 -19.03 33.49 -21.82
N ASP A 434 -20.14 34.11 -22.24
CA ASP A 434 -20.48 35.50 -21.91
C ASP A 434 -21.05 35.68 -20.48
N ASP A 435 -21.41 34.59 -19.79
CA ASP A 435 -22.06 34.61 -18.46
C ASP A 435 -21.03 34.63 -17.29
N TRP A 436 -19.78 35.01 -17.54
CA TRP A 436 -18.66 34.91 -16.60
C TRP A 436 -18.40 36.18 -15.77
N LEU A 437 -17.97 36.02 -14.51
CA LEU A 437 -17.39 37.11 -13.70
C LEU A 437 -15.86 37.17 -13.93
N ASN A 438 -15.42 38.08 -14.80
CA ASN A 438 -14.01 38.19 -15.21
C ASN A 438 -13.14 38.99 -14.21
N GLY A 439 -12.26 38.29 -13.47
CA GLY A 439 -11.15 38.88 -12.74
C GLY A 439 -9.79 38.62 -13.40
N PRO A 440 -8.73 39.38 -13.08
CA PRO A 440 -7.40 39.25 -13.71
C PRO A 440 -6.67 37.93 -13.41
N THR A 441 -7.14 37.13 -12.44
CA THR A 441 -6.46 35.90 -11.97
C THR A 441 -7.39 34.76 -11.57
N ILE A 442 -8.71 35.02 -11.50
CA ILE A 442 -9.68 34.01 -11.07
C ILE A 442 -10.90 34.16 -11.97
N TRP A 443 -11.29 33.04 -12.56
CA TRP A 443 -12.50 32.95 -13.36
C TRP A 443 -13.48 32.03 -12.63
N GLU A 444 -14.70 32.50 -12.42
CA GLU A 444 -15.72 31.78 -11.65
C GLU A 444 -17.02 31.65 -12.47
N TYR A 445 -17.58 30.45 -12.48
CA TYR A 445 -18.86 30.14 -13.09
C TYR A 445 -19.68 29.25 -12.14
N GLU A 446 -20.97 29.50 -12.00
CA GLU A 446 -21.84 28.77 -11.07
C GLU A 446 -22.83 27.92 -11.86
N SER A 447 -22.67 26.60 -11.80
CA SER A 447 -23.55 25.64 -12.47
C SER A 447 -23.58 24.31 -11.73
N ASP A 448 -24.74 23.66 -11.71
CA ASP A 448 -24.99 22.30 -11.22
C ASP A 448 -24.93 21.25 -12.36
N LEU A 449 -24.50 21.67 -13.55
CA LEU A 449 -24.43 20.85 -14.76
C LEU A 449 -22.97 20.54 -15.14
N ASP A 450 -22.78 19.59 -16.05
CA ASP A 450 -21.45 19.21 -16.51
C ASP A 450 -20.84 20.36 -17.34
N LEU A 451 -19.56 20.64 -17.12
CA LEU A 451 -18.87 21.78 -17.71
C LEU A 451 -17.68 21.34 -18.56
N VAL A 452 -17.54 21.94 -19.74
CA VAL A 452 -16.36 21.80 -20.60
C VAL A 452 -15.79 23.18 -20.93
N LEU A 453 -14.58 23.44 -20.47
CA LEU A 453 -13.83 24.65 -20.76
C LEU A 453 -12.75 24.37 -21.81
N LEU A 454 -12.69 25.19 -22.86
CA LEU A 454 -11.61 25.20 -23.82
C LEU A 454 -10.87 26.54 -23.74
N VAL A 455 -9.54 26.52 -23.70
CA VAL A 455 -8.70 27.73 -23.70
C VAL A 455 -7.59 27.57 -24.73
N GLY A 456 -7.46 28.53 -25.65
CA GLY A 456 -6.42 28.51 -26.68
C GLY A 456 -5.77 29.87 -26.89
N THR A 457 -4.64 29.88 -27.61
CA THR A 457 -3.92 31.12 -27.95
C THR A 457 -4.47 31.83 -29.20
N SER A 458 -5.57 31.31 -29.77
CA SER A 458 -6.27 31.84 -30.95
C SER A 458 -7.77 31.52 -30.84
N PRO A 459 -8.65 32.23 -31.58
CA PRO A 459 -10.09 31.93 -31.56
C PRO A 459 -10.39 30.47 -31.89
N ILE A 460 -11.30 29.87 -31.11
CA ILE A 460 -11.79 28.50 -31.28
C ILE A 460 -13.10 28.57 -32.08
N PRO A 461 -13.14 28.19 -33.38
CA PRO A 461 -14.33 28.27 -34.22
C PRO A 461 -15.32 27.14 -33.93
N GLY A 462 -16.57 27.31 -34.39
CA GLY A 462 -17.67 26.36 -34.25
C GLY A 462 -18.78 26.89 -33.34
N GLU A 463 -20.03 26.46 -33.50
CA GLU A 463 -21.13 26.90 -32.61
C GLU A 463 -21.43 25.86 -31.53
N LYS A 464 -21.13 24.60 -31.81
CA LYS A 464 -21.40 23.46 -30.92
C LYS A 464 -20.13 22.96 -30.27
N LEU A 465 -20.25 22.33 -29.10
CA LEU A 465 -19.11 21.78 -28.37
C LEU A 465 -18.34 20.75 -29.21
N VAL A 466 -19.06 19.92 -29.97
CA VAL A 466 -18.45 18.87 -30.80
C VAL A 466 -17.53 19.43 -31.89
N ASP A 467 -17.91 20.57 -32.50
CA ASP A 467 -17.09 21.24 -33.51
C ASP A 467 -15.84 21.86 -32.88
N CYS A 468 -16.01 22.44 -31.69
CA CYS A 468 -14.94 23.05 -30.92
C CYS A 468 -13.92 22.01 -30.43
N LEU A 469 -14.39 20.85 -29.95
CA LEU A 469 -13.53 19.74 -29.53
C LEU A 469 -12.82 19.10 -30.73
N SER A 470 -13.50 18.96 -31.86
CA SER A 470 -12.90 18.49 -33.11
C SER A 470 -11.78 19.43 -33.55
N TYR A 471 -11.99 20.74 -33.50
CA TYR A 471 -10.94 21.72 -33.77
C TYR A 471 -9.81 21.68 -32.73
N ALA A 472 -10.13 21.54 -31.44
CA ALA A 472 -9.15 21.45 -30.36
C ALA A 472 -8.22 20.24 -30.51
N SER A 473 -8.76 19.08 -30.90
CA SER A 473 -7.98 17.86 -31.13
C SER A 473 -6.91 18.00 -32.24
N GLN A 474 -7.02 19.01 -33.09
CA GLN A 474 -6.08 19.29 -34.18
C GLN A 474 -5.01 20.33 -33.78
N ARG A 475 -5.04 20.81 -32.53
CA ARG A 475 -4.20 21.91 -32.06
C ARG A 475 -3.63 21.65 -30.67
N GLU A 476 -2.30 21.66 -30.57
CA GLU A 476 -1.57 21.41 -29.31
C GLU A 476 -1.64 22.57 -28.31
N ASP A 477 -1.99 23.78 -28.76
CA ASP A 477 -2.09 24.97 -27.92
C ASP A 477 -3.46 25.14 -27.23
N ILE A 478 -4.40 24.23 -27.50
CA ILE A 478 -5.74 24.27 -26.90
C ILE A 478 -5.80 23.32 -25.72
N TRP A 479 -6.02 23.88 -24.54
CA TRP A 479 -6.25 23.14 -23.32
C TRP A 479 -7.74 22.92 -23.11
N VAL A 480 -8.12 21.68 -22.79
CA VAL A 480 -9.50 21.29 -22.51
C VAL A 480 -9.61 20.77 -21.08
N GLN A 481 -10.56 21.31 -20.32
CA GLN A 481 -10.90 20.84 -18.99
C GLN A 481 -12.36 20.43 -18.94
N TYR A 482 -12.60 19.22 -18.43
CA TYR A 482 -13.95 18.71 -18.16
C TYR A 482 -14.16 18.56 -16.66
N ARG A 483 -15.35 18.92 -16.19
CA ARG A 483 -15.79 18.66 -14.82
C ARG A 483 -17.16 17.98 -14.86
N HIS A 484 -17.18 16.73 -14.39
CA HIS A 484 -18.43 16.04 -14.11
C HIS A 484 -18.94 16.47 -12.73
N MET A 485 -20.18 16.95 -12.69
CA MET A 485 -20.86 17.29 -11.44
C MET A 485 -21.67 16.08 -11.00
N SER A 486 -21.08 15.23 -10.15
CA SER A 486 -21.81 14.08 -9.58
C SER A 486 -23.01 14.60 -8.80
N ARG A 487 -24.22 14.33 -9.27
CA ARG A 487 -25.43 14.56 -8.48
C ARG A 487 -25.29 13.75 -7.19
N ASN A 488 -25.38 14.43 -6.05
CA ASN A 488 -25.36 13.78 -4.75
C ASN A 488 -26.50 12.73 -4.70
N PRO A 489 -26.19 11.43 -4.54
CA PRO A 489 -27.23 10.39 -4.53
C PRO A 489 -28.18 10.49 -3.32
N ASP A 490 -27.88 11.35 -2.33
CA ASP A 490 -28.68 11.54 -1.12
C ASP A 490 -29.91 12.46 -1.29
N HIS A 491 -30.20 12.93 -2.51
CA HIS A 491 -31.45 13.65 -2.81
C HIS A 491 -32.30 12.89 -3.83
N VAL A 492 -32.75 11.70 -3.43
CA VAL A 492 -33.96 11.07 -3.98
C VAL A 492 -35.11 11.38 -3.04
N ALA A 493 -36.02 12.26 -3.47
CA ALA A 493 -37.33 12.48 -2.85
C ALA A 493 -38.43 11.88 -3.74
#